data_AF-A0AA38LK09-F1
#
_entry.id   AF-A0AA38LK09-F1
#
_cell.length_a   1.000
_cell.length_b   1.000
_cell.length_c   1.000
_cell.angle_alpha   90.00
_cell.angle_beta   90.00
_cell.angle_gamma   90.00
#
_symmetry.space_group_name_H-M   'P 1'
#
loop_
_entity.id
_entity.type
_entity.pdbx_description
1 polymer ?
#
loop_
_entity_poly.entity_id
_entity_poly.type
_entity_poly.pdbx_seq_one_letter_code
_entity_poly.pdbx_strand_id
1 'polypeptide(L)'
;MLSEGDSVNDRLNEFNTVTNQLSSVGVSFDDEVRALLILCSLPKSSNTLVMVVSNFVFSPNTLKFDDIIGVILSEEMRRKSI
;
A
#
# COMPACT_ATOMS: atom_id res chain seq x y z
N MET A 1 -3.82 1.51 15.26
CA MET A 1 -3.21 2.74 14.72
C MET A 1 -1.71 2.53 14.69
N LEU A 2 -1.09 2.83 13.56
CA LEU A 2 0.36 2.76 13.34
C LEU A 2 1.17 3.48 14.42
N SER A 3 2.28 2.86 14.83
CA SER A 3 3.36 3.54 15.52
C SER A 3 4.40 4.00 14.49
N GLU A 4 5.01 5.17 14.70
CA GLU A 4 5.99 5.80 13.77
C GLU A 4 7.28 4.99 13.53
N GLY A 5 7.42 3.79 14.11
CA GLY A 5 8.60 2.93 14.01
C GLY A 5 8.48 1.69 13.12
N ASP A 6 7.27 1.34 12.66
CA ASP A 6 7.07 0.14 11.83
C ASP A 6 7.47 0.42 10.37
N SER A 7 8.33 -0.42 9.79
CA SER A 7 8.76 -0.26 8.40
C SER A 7 7.62 -0.56 7.43
N VAL A 8 7.60 0.08 6.25
CA VAL A 8 6.58 -0.23 5.23
C VAL A 8 6.60 -1.72 4.88
N ASN A 9 7.78 -2.34 4.90
CA ASN A 9 7.96 -3.74 4.56
C ASN A 9 7.29 -4.68 5.57
N ASP A 10 7.38 -4.38 6.87
CA ASP A 10 6.68 -5.16 7.91
C ASP A 10 5.16 -5.10 7.71
N ARG A 11 4.66 -3.94 7.30
CA ARG A 11 3.22 -3.74 7.06
C ARG A 11 2.74 -4.37 5.78
N LEU A 12 3.58 -4.38 4.74
CA LEU A 12 3.30 -5.12 3.52
C LEU A 12 3.23 -6.62 3.81
N ASN A 13 4.11 -7.13 4.66
CA ASN A 13 4.11 -8.54 5.04
C ASN A 13 2.86 -8.91 5.87
N GLU A 14 2.48 -8.07 6.84
CA GLU A 14 1.23 -8.23 7.61
C GLU A 14 0.00 -8.17 6.68
N PHE A 15 -0.04 -7.18 5.78
CA PHE A 15 -1.11 -7.02 4.80
C PHE A 15 -1.23 -8.26 3.89
N ASN A 16 -0.11 -8.76 3.35
CA ASN A 16 -0.11 -9.97 2.52
C ASN A 16 -0.54 -11.20 3.32
N THR A 17 -0.15 -11.31 4.59
CA THR A 17 -0.59 -12.40 5.47
C THR A 17 -2.11 -12.39 5.63
N VAL A 18 -2.70 -11.24 5.95
CA VAL A 18 -4.16 -11.08 6.10
C VAL A 18 -4.88 -11.33 4.77
N THR A 19 -4.36 -10.80 3.67
CA THR A 19 -4.96 -11.00 2.33
C THR A 19 -4.93 -12.47 1.94
N ASN A 20 -3.84 -13.18 2.23
CA ASN A 20 -3.72 -14.62 1.96
C ASN A 20 -4.67 -15.45 2.83
N GLN A 21 -4.86 -15.07 4.10
CA GLN A 21 -5.86 -15.68 4.98
C GLN A 21 -7.29 -15.44 4.50
N LEU A 22 -7.59 -14.25 3.97
CA LEU A 22 -8.89 -13.96 3.37
C LEU A 22 -9.12 -14.75 2.08
N SER A 23 -8.08 -14.90 1.27
CA SER A 23 -8.11 -15.73 0.07
C SER A 23 -8.38 -17.21 0.40
N SER A 24 -7.83 -17.72 1.51
CA SER A 24 -8.08 -19.10 1.92
C SER A 24 -9.52 -19.40 2.37
N VAL A 25 -10.28 -18.36 2.76
CA VAL A 25 -11.73 -18.46 3.03
C VAL A 25 -12.60 -18.06 1.84
N GLY A 26 -11.99 -17.84 0.66
CA GLY A 26 -12.69 -17.52 -0.59
C GLY A 26 -12.88 -16.03 -0.86
N VAL A 27 -12.23 -15.14 -0.10
CA VAL A 27 -12.28 -13.69 -0.30
C VAL A 27 -11.01 -13.22 -1.01
N SER A 28 -11.10 -13.01 -2.32
CA SER A 28 -10.04 -12.41 -3.13
C SER A 28 -10.29 -10.92 -3.35
N PHE A 29 -9.21 -10.15 -3.47
CA PHE A 29 -9.27 -8.73 -3.78
C PHE A 29 -8.55 -8.47 -5.10
N ASP A 30 -9.16 -7.68 -5.97
CA ASP A 30 -8.52 -7.20 -7.19
C ASP A 30 -7.35 -6.28 -6.84
N ASP A 31 -6.38 -6.15 -7.75
CA ASP A 31 -5.16 -5.36 -7.52
C ASP A 31 -5.44 -3.90 -7.14
N GLU A 32 -6.48 -3.30 -7.74
CA GLU A 32 -6.94 -1.95 -7.42
C GLU A 32 -7.43 -1.85 -5.96
N VAL A 33 -8.17 -2.85 -5.50
CA VAL A 33 -8.68 -2.91 -4.12
C VAL A 33 -7.52 -3.15 -3.15
N ARG A 34 -6.58 -4.03 -3.48
CA ARG A 34 -5.38 -4.27 -2.66
C ARG A 34 -4.51 -3.02 -2.55
N ALA A 35 -4.35 -2.28 -3.65
CA ALA A 35 -3.64 -1.01 -3.69
C ALA A 35 -4.30 0.05 -2.79
N LEU A 36 -5.63 0.17 -2.84
CA LEU A 36 -6.36 1.09 -1.97
C LEU A 36 -6.27 0.70 -0.49
N LEU A 37 -6.38 -0.59 -0.16
CA LEU A 37 -6.31 -1.07 1.21
C LEU A 37 -4.92 -0.82 1.83
N ILE A 38 -3.83 -1.09 1.11
CA ILE A 38 -2.48 -0.82 1.62
C ILE A 38 -2.27 0.68 1.82
N LEU A 39 -2.76 1.54 0.93
CA LEU A 39 -2.70 3.01 1.08
C LEU A 39 -3.44 3.50 2.31
N CYS A 40 -4.67 3.01 2.53
CA CYS A 40 -5.46 3.33 3.73
C CYS A 40 -4.79 2.85 5.02
N SER A 41 -3.98 1.80 4.93
CA SER A 41 -3.24 1.31 6.09
C SER A 41 -2.09 2.25 6.47
N LEU A 42 -1.47 2.98 5.53
CA LEU A 42 -0.28 3.81 5.75
C LEU A 42 -0.50 4.96 6.75
N PRO A 43 0.56 5.47 7.39
CA PRO A 43 0.42 6.57 8.34
C PRO A 43 -0.06 7.84 7.63
N LYS A 44 -0.80 8.71 8.33
CA LYS A 44 -1.23 10.01 7.78
C LYS A 44 -0.05 10.89 7.33
N SER A 45 1.16 10.64 7.84
CA SER A 45 2.37 11.31 7.35
C SER A 45 2.72 10.93 5.91
N SER A 46 2.15 9.85 5.37
CA SER A 46 2.24 9.39 3.97
C SER A 46 1.15 9.98 3.06
N ASN A 47 0.47 11.06 3.45
CA ASN A 47 -0.56 11.72 2.62
C ASN A 47 -0.09 12.06 1.19
N THR A 48 1.21 12.33 0.98
CA THR A 48 1.77 12.53 -0.37
C THR A 48 1.65 11.27 -1.24
N LEU A 49 1.84 10.08 -0.68
CA LEU A 49 1.66 8.81 -1.37
C LEU A 49 0.19 8.58 -1.75
N VAL A 50 -0.72 8.88 -0.82
CA VAL A 50 -2.17 8.81 -1.09
C VAL A 50 -2.55 9.73 -2.24
N MET A 51 -2.00 10.95 -2.30
CA MET A 51 -2.26 11.89 -3.39
C MET A 51 -1.69 11.43 -4.74
N VAL A 52 -0.45 10.92 -4.77
CA VAL A 52 0.19 10.39 -5.98
C VAL A 52 -0.63 9.23 -6.53
N VAL A 53 -1.03 8.28 -5.68
CA VAL A 53 -1.81 7.14 -6.14
C VAL A 53 -3.25 7.50 -6.48
N SER A 54 -3.90 8.43 -5.77
CA SER A 54 -5.20 8.97 -6.18
C SER A 54 -5.17 9.57 -7.59
N ASN A 55 -4.06 10.18 -8.01
CA ASN A 55 -3.90 10.64 -9.39
C ASN A 55 -3.80 9.49 -10.40
N PHE A 56 -3.26 8.33 -10.02
CA PHE A 56 -3.24 7.13 -10.87
C PHE A 56 -4.61 6.43 -10.96
N VAL A 57 -5.45 6.53 -9.92
CA VAL A 57 -6.83 5.98 -9.90
C VAL A 57 -7.73 6.62 -10.97
N PHE A 58 -7.40 7.82 -11.46
CA PHE A 58 -8.16 8.46 -12.54
C PHE A 58 -8.01 7.80 -13.92
N SER A 59 -7.06 6.87 -14.09
CA SER A 59 -6.94 6.03 -15.29
C SER A 59 -7.35 4.59 -14.98
N PRO A 60 -8.63 4.22 -15.21
CA PRO A 60 -9.10 2.86 -14.95
C PRO A 60 -8.27 1.83 -15.73
N ASN A 61 -7.95 0.70 -15.09
CA ASN A 61 -7.18 -0.43 -15.61
C ASN A 61 -5.65 -0.33 -15.61
N THR A 62 -5.05 0.67 -14.96
CA THR A 62 -3.57 0.82 -14.92
C THR A 62 -2.95 0.55 -13.56
N LEU A 63 -3.77 0.35 -12.52
CA LEU A 63 -3.31 0.35 -11.14
C LEU A 63 -2.93 -1.07 -10.71
N LYS A 64 -1.65 -1.41 -10.86
CA LYS A 64 -1.10 -2.67 -10.37
C LYS A 64 -0.62 -2.53 -8.94
N PHE A 65 -0.87 -3.54 -8.13
CA PHE A 65 -0.42 -3.58 -6.75
C PHE A 65 1.11 -3.39 -6.64
N ASP A 66 1.88 -4.05 -7.51
CA ASP A 66 3.34 -3.97 -7.52
C ASP A 66 3.87 -2.55 -7.78
N ASP A 67 3.22 -1.79 -8.67
CA ASP A 67 3.61 -0.41 -8.98
C ASP A 67 3.43 0.49 -7.74
N ILE A 68 2.35 0.27 -7.00
CA ILE A 68 2.07 1.00 -5.75
C ILE A 68 3.08 0.67 -4.67
N ILE A 69 3.44 -0.62 -4.52
CA ILE A 69 4.49 -1.02 -3.59
C ILE A 69 5.83 -0.36 -3.95
N GLY A 70 6.19 -0.32 -5.23
CA GLY A 70 7.41 0.35 -5.70
C GLY A 70 7.45 1.84 -5.34
N VAL A 71 6.32 2.54 -5.50
CA VAL A 71 6.19 3.97 -5.15
C VAL A 71 6.28 4.19 -3.64
N ILE A 72 5.61 3.36 -2.84
CA ILE A 72 5.64 3.47 -1.37
C ILE A 72 7.06 3.22 -0.83
N LEU A 73 7.75 2.19 -1.31
CA LEU A 73 9.13 1.87 -0.89
C LEU A 73 10.11 2.98 -1.29
N SER A 74 9.94 3.57 -2.48
CA SER A 74 10.78 4.68 -2.95
C SER A 74 10.64 5.92 -2.07
N GLU A 75 9.41 6.26 -1.66
CA GLU A 75 9.17 7.37 -0.74
C GLU A 75 9.65 7.08 0.68
N GLU A 76 9.56 5.84 1.16
CA GLU A 76 10.12 5.44 2.45
C GLU A 76 11.64 5.63 2.46
N MET A 77 12.34 5.17 1.41
CA MET A 77 13.78 5.39 1.24
C MET A 77 14.12 6.88 1.19
N ARG A 78 13.36 7.68 0.42
CA ARG A 78 13.54 9.13 0.36
C ARG A 78 13.41 9.78 1.74
N ARG A 79 12.47 9.34 2.58
CA ARG A 79 12.28 9.87 3.94
C ARG A 79 13.37 9.46 4.91
N LYS A 80 13.87 8.22 4.80
CA LYS A 80 14.95 7.71 5.65
C LYS A 80 16.34 8.30 5.30
N SER A 81 16.49 8.88 4.11
CA SER A 81 17.73 9.55 3.67
C SER A 81 17.82 11.04 4.05
N ILE A 82 16.86 11.59 4.79
CA ILE A 82 16.84 12.97 5.30
C ILE A 82 17.07 12.92 6.82
#